data_AF-A0A9D7YYG6-F1
#
_entry.id   AF-A0A9D7YYG6-F1
#
_cell.length_a   1.000
_cell.length_b   1.000
_cell.length_c   1.000
_cell.angle_alpha   90.00
_cell.angle_beta   90.00
_cell.angle_gamma   90.00
#
_symmetry.space_group_name_H-M   'P 1'
#
loop_
_entity.id
_entity.type
_entity.pdbx_description
1 polymer ?
#
loop_
_entity_poly.entity_id
_entity_poly.type
_entity_poly.pdbx_seq_one_letter_code
_entity_poly.pdbx_strand_id
1 'polypeptide(L)'
;MNTLKPVSNKVDAKVTQKPQVVEIQPAADTSIPELTFGQRLADKFAAQVGSWGFLIGQSTVLAGWVGINLMPGVPHWDESPFMMLNLVFSFASAYTAPIVLMSQNRQSDTDRKNSEIDHQVNLRAGQNIELLHEKLDDIHTQQLNELTQIIKEQQRMLSELKVTLVANYKDNKEVKMNILPGLHTQSNAKFTKESSSNKFFVDDQQIGENNKVVEKLIRQ
;
A
#
# COMPACT_ATOMS: atom_id res chain seq x y z
N MET A 1 1.40 64.27 9.38
CA MET A 1 0.56 63.24 8.73
C MET A 1 1.48 62.04 8.52
N ASN A 2 1.55 61.14 9.50
CA ASN A 2 2.58 60.10 9.58
C ASN A 2 2.03 58.81 8.97
N THR A 3 2.55 58.43 7.81
CA THR A 3 2.20 57.17 7.13
C THR A 3 3.14 56.06 7.62
N LEU A 4 2.57 55.08 8.30
CA LEU A 4 3.25 53.90 8.84
C LEU A 4 3.86 53.05 7.72
N LYS A 5 5.16 52.73 7.83
CA LYS A 5 5.84 51.73 7.01
C LYS A 5 5.41 50.33 7.46
N PRO A 6 4.97 49.43 6.55
CA PRO A 6 4.82 48.02 6.91
C PRO A 6 6.20 47.35 7.00
N VAL A 7 6.41 46.62 8.09
CA VAL A 7 7.58 45.80 8.38
C VAL A 7 7.67 44.67 7.34
N SER A 8 8.64 44.76 6.45
CA SER A 8 9.02 43.70 5.52
C SER A 8 9.71 42.57 6.29
N ASN A 9 8.94 41.56 6.70
CA ASN A 9 9.52 40.36 7.29
C ASN A 9 10.10 39.47 6.18
N LYS A 10 11.43 39.34 6.18
CA LYS A 10 12.16 38.39 5.35
C LYS A 10 11.97 37.00 5.91
N VAL A 11 11.16 36.18 5.27
CA VAL A 11 11.16 34.73 5.50
C VAL A 11 12.21 34.12 4.58
N ASP A 12 13.46 34.24 4.99
CA ASP A 12 14.54 33.37 4.52
C ASP A 12 14.34 31.98 5.14
N ALA A 13 13.45 31.18 4.56
CA ALA A 13 13.31 29.76 4.86
C ALA A 13 13.65 28.94 3.62
N LYS A 14 14.96 28.71 3.49
CA LYS A 14 15.57 27.69 2.63
C LYS A 14 14.97 26.32 2.95
N VAL A 15 13.96 25.87 2.20
CA VAL A 15 13.72 24.45 1.88
C VAL A 15 12.98 24.37 0.54
N THR A 16 13.64 24.78 -0.54
CA THR A 16 13.27 24.26 -1.87
C THR A 16 13.79 22.83 -1.96
N GLN A 17 13.12 21.88 -1.31
CA GLN A 17 13.15 20.51 -1.78
C GLN A 17 12.01 20.39 -2.77
N LYS A 18 12.37 20.39 -4.07
CA LYS A 18 11.49 19.92 -5.15
C LYS A 18 10.82 18.62 -4.69
N PRO A 19 9.54 18.39 -4.98
CA PRO A 19 8.96 17.07 -4.77
C PRO A 19 9.75 16.12 -5.65
N GLN A 20 10.66 15.36 -5.03
CA GLN A 20 11.17 14.15 -5.64
C GLN A 20 9.96 13.24 -5.67
N VAL A 21 9.20 13.32 -6.77
CA VAL A 21 8.59 12.11 -7.29
C VAL A 21 9.78 11.19 -7.43
N VAL A 22 9.95 10.30 -6.45
CA VAL A 22 10.92 9.22 -6.52
C VAL A 22 10.44 8.40 -7.69
N GLU A 23 10.93 8.77 -8.86
CA GLU A 23 10.82 7.95 -10.05
C GLU A 23 11.37 6.61 -9.61
N ILE A 24 10.53 5.58 -9.71
CA ILE A 24 10.98 4.21 -9.54
C ILE A 24 11.93 3.98 -10.71
N GLN A 25 13.19 4.40 -10.54
CA GLN A 25 14.25 4.09 -11.47
C GLN A 25 14.29 2.55 -11.47
N PRO A 26 13.98 1.89 -12.60
CA PRO A 26 14.32 0.48 -12.71
C PRO A 26 15.82 0.42 -12.45
N ALA A 27 16.23 -0.44 -11.52
CA ALA A 27 17.59 -0.51 -11.03
C ALA A 27 18.59 -0.42 -12.19
N ALA A 28 19.56 0.48 -12.02
CA ALA A 28 20.66 0.68 -12.95
C ALA A 28 21.26 -0.66 -13.42
N ASP A 29 21.54 -0.72 -14.73
CA ASP A 29 22.16 -1.84 -15.46
C ASP A 29 21.44 -3.19 -15.38
N THR A 30 20.28 -3.27 -16.04
CA THR A 30 19.86 -4.56 -16.64
C THR A 30 20.67 -4.81 -17.91
N SER A 31 22.00 -4.85 -17.82
CA SER A 31 22.78 -5.57 -18.81
C SER A 31 22.47 -7.05 -18.58
N ILE A 32 21.43 -7.57 -19.25
CA ILE A 32 21.21 -9.01 -19.31
C ILE A 32 22.55 -9.59 -19.79
N PRO A 33 23.25 -10.40 -18.98
CA PRO A 33 24.52 -10.97 -19.41
C PRO A 33 24.25 -11.68 -20.74
N GLU A 34 24.93 -11.26 -21.81
CA GLU A 34 24.83 -11.89 -23.13
C GLU A 34 25.03 -13.40 -22.93
N LEU A 35 23.94 -14.17 -23.06
CA LEU A 35 24.00 -15.59 -22.78
C LEU A 35 24.95 -16.23 -23.78
N THR A 36 25.97 -16.92 -23.26
CA THR A 36 26.87 -17.68 -24.11
C THR A 36 26.09 -18.74 -24.90
N PHE A 37 26.58 -19.12 -26.09
CA PHE A 37 25.90 -20.10 -26.94
C PHE A 37 25.57 -21.41 -26.19
N GLY A 38 26.50 -21.89 -25.35
CA GLY A 38 26.30 -23.07 -24.51
C GLY A 38 25.19 -22.90 -23.48
N GLN A 39 25.09 -21.73 -22.84
CA GLN A 39 24.01 -21.43 -21.89
C GLN A 39 22.65 -21.34 -22.60
N ARG A 40 22.58 -20.69 -23.77
CA ARG A 40 21.33 -20.62 -24.56
C ARG A 40 20.86 -22.01 -24.99
N LEU A 41 21.80 -22.87 -25.36
CA LEU A 41 21.51 -24.24 -25.77
C LEU A 41 21.03 -25.08 -24.57
N ALA A 42 21.72 -24.99 -23.43
CA ALA A 42 21.33 -25.65 -22.19
C ALA A 42 19.90 -25.25 -21.75
N ASP A 43 19.53 -23.98 -21.92
CA ASP A 43 18.22 -23.48 -21.49
C ASP A 43 17.09 -23.98 -22.36
N LYS A 44 17.32 -24.01 -23.67
CA LYS A 44 16.37 -24.59 -24.61
C LYS A 44 16.21 -26.09 -24.35
N PHE A 45 17.30 -26.81 -24.11
CA PHE A 45 17.24 -28.23 -23.79
C PHE A 45 16.56 -28.48 -22.44
N ALA A 46 16.87 -27.72 -21.40
CA ALA A 46 16.24 -27.86 -20.09
C ALA A 46 14.73 -27.56 -20.15
N ALA A 47 14.34 -26.51 -20.87
CA ALA A 47 12.92 -26.19 -21.09
C ALA A 47 12.19 -27.28 -21.90
N GLN A 48 12.88 -27.87 -22.90
CA GLN A 48 12.30 -28.95 -23.70
C GLN A 48 12.16 -30.25 -22.90
N VAL A 49 13.17 -30.65 -22.13
CA VAL A 49 13.15 -31.86 -21.30
C VAL A 49 12.09 -31.78 -20.20
N GLY A 50 11.78 -30.58 -19.70
CA GLY A 50 10.71 -30.34 -18.72
C GLY A 50 9.29 -30.28 -19.32
N SER A 51 9.12 -30.42 -20.63
CA SER A 51 7.82 -30.27 -21.31
C SER A 51 7.06 -31.59 -21.42
N TRP A 52 5.74 -31.53 -21.25
CA TRP A 52 4.83 -32.66 -21.48
C TRP A 52 4.93 -33.24 -22.90
N GLY A 53 5.20 -32.40 -23.90
CA GLY A 53 5.35 -32.84 -25.28
C GLY A 53 6.59 -33.69 -25.52
N PHE A 54 7.69 -33.42 -24.79
CA PHE A 54 8.92 -34.19 -24.89
C PHE A 54 8.74 -35.61 -24.34
N LEU A 55 8.04 -35.75 -23.20
CA LEU A 55 7.73 -37.05 -22.62
C LEU A 55 6.94 -37.92 -23.60
N ILE A 56 5.89 -37.36 -24.20
CA ILE A 56 5.06 -38.08 -25.19
C ILE A 56 5.91 -38.50 -26.39
N GLY A 57 6.71 -37.58 -26.96
CA GLY A 57 7.60 -37.89 -28.09
C GLY A 57 8.60 -39.01 -27.78
N GLN A 58 9.27 -38.94 -26.62
CA GLN A 58 10.21 -39.97 -26.16
C GLN A 58 9.51 -41.33 -25.99
N SER A 59 8.30 -41.36 -25.40
CA SER A 59 7.51 -42.58 -25.26
C SER A 59 7.07 -43.16 -26.62
N THR A 60 6.70 -42.32 -27.59
CA THR A 60 6.36 -42.78 -28.94
C THR A 60 7.57 -43.38 -29.66
N VAL A 61 8.76 -42.77 -29.52
CA VAL A 61 9.99 -43.31 -30.10
C VAL A 61 10.33 -44.67 -29.47
N LEU A 62 10.23 -44.80 -28.15
CA LEU A 62 10.45 -46.07 -27.45
C LEU A 62 9.44 -47.13 -27.89
N ALA A 63 8.15 -46.79 -27.92
CA ALA A 63 7.11 -47.71 -28.36
C ALA A 63 7.27 -48.12 -29.84
N GLY A 64 7.67 -47.19 -30.71
CA GLY A 64 7.96 -47.45 -32.11
C GLY A 64 9.18 -48.36 -32.29
N TRP A 65 10.26 -48.14 -31.54
CA TRP A 65 11.47 -48.97 -31.57
C TRP A 65 11.16 -50.41 -31.15
N VAL A 66 10.48 -50.57 -30.02
CA VAL A 66 10.04 -51.87 -29.51
C VAL A 66 9.08 -52.54 -30.50
N GLY A 67 8.12 -51.79 -31.05
CA GLY A 67 7.13 -52.31 -32.00
C GLY A 67 7.73 -52.79 -33.33
N ILE A 68 8.68 -52.04 -33.92
CA ILE A 68 9.39 -52.45 -35.15
C ILE A 68 10.21 -53.71 -34.90
N ASN A 69 10.89 -53.78 -33.75
CA ASN A 69 11.80 -54.86 -33.45
C ASN A 69 11.09 -56.15 -32.96
N LEU A 70 9.81 -56.08 -32.58
CA LEU A 70 8.95 -57.24 -32.31
C LEU A 70 8.17 -57.71 -33.56
N MET A 71 8.29 -57.01 -34.69
CA MET A 71 7.49 -57.30 -35.88
C MET A 71 8.02 -58.54 -36.61
N PRO A 72 7.21 -59.60 -36.81
CA PRO A 72 7.66 -60.81 -37.49
C PRO A 72 7.97 -60.51 -38.96
N GLY A 73 9.20 -60.80 -39.39
CA GLY A 73 9.68 -60.59 -40.76
C GLY A 73 10.69 -59.46 -40.95
N VAL A 74 10.96 -58.66 -39.91
CA VAL A 74 12.09 -57.72 -39.88
C VAL A 74 13.29 -58.41 -39.20
N PRO A 75 14.53 -58.23 -39.69
CA PRO A 75 15.71 -58.69 -38.97
C PRO A 75 15.76 -58.06 -37.58
N HIS A 76 15.75 -58.89 -36.52
CA HIS A 76 15.87 -58.42 -35.13
C HIS A 76 17.26 -57.81 -34.93
N TRP A 77 17.34 -56.47 -35.01
CA TRP A 77 18.60 -55.75 -34.80
C TRP A 77 18.92 -55.55 -33.31
N ASP A 78 17.91 -55.63 -32.44
CA ASP A 78 18.07 -55.40 -31.00
C ASP A 78 17.29 -56.44 -30.16
N GLU A 79 17.64 -57.71 -30.25
CA GLU A 79 16.96 -58.84 -29.56
C GLU A 79 16.77 -58.57 -28.05
N SER A 80 15.68 -59.07 -27.47
CA SER A 80 15.40 -58.92 -26.03
C SER A 80 16.60 -59.40 -25.20
N PRO A 81 17.24 -58.56 -24.34
CA PRO A 81 16.72 -57.35 -23.69
C PRO A 81 17.28 -56.01 -24.23
N PHE A 82 16.98 -55.62 -25.47
CA PHE A 82 17.20 -54.28 -26.07
C PHE A 82 18.50 -53.57 -25.64
N MET A 83 19.65 -54.19 -25.88
CA MET A 83 20.95 -53.72 -25.35
C MET A 83 21.36 -52.36 -25.92
N MET A 84 21.08 -52.11 -27.21
CA MET A 84 21.43 -50.84 -27.84
C MET A 84 20.56 -49.69 -27.31
N LEU A 85 19.25 -49.95 -27.17
CA LEU A 85 18.31 -48.97 -26.62
C LEU A 85 18.69 -48.55 -25.20
N ASN A 86 18.97 -49.53 -24.35
CA ASN A 86 19.38 -49.32 -22.96
C ASN A 86 20.68 -48.50 -22.86
N LEU A 87 21.65 -48.75 -23.75
CA LEU A 87 22.90 -48.00 -23.79
C LEU A 87 22.66 -46.52 -24.11
N VAL A 88 21.90 -46.24 -25.18
CA VAL A 88 21.62 -44.86 -25.63
C VAL A 88 20.81 -44.10 -24.58
N PHE A 89 19.79 -44.73 -24.00
CA PHE A 89 18.95 -44.12 -22.98
C PHE A 89 19.73 -43.78 -21.71
N SER A 90 20.63 -44.68 -21.28
CA SER A 90 21.49 -44.45 -20.11
C SER A 90 22.42 -43.26 -20.34
N PHE A 91 23.03 -43.17 -21.53
CA PHE A 91 23.89 -42.04 -21.90
C PHE A 91 23.11 -40.72 -21.96
N ALA A 92 21.93 -40.72 -22.58
CA ALA A 92 21.08 -39.53 -22.68
C ALA A 92 20.71 -38.98 -21.29
N SER A 93 20.33 -39.87 -20.36
CA SER A 93 19.99 -39.50 -18.99
C SER A 93 21.20 -38.94 -18.23
N ALA A 94 22.38 -39.54 -18.41
CA ALA A 94 23.61 -39.09 -17.75
C ALA A 94 24.00 -37.65 -18.15
N TYR A 95 23.78 -37.25 -19.41
CA TYR A 95 24.03 -35.88 -19.88
C TYR A 95 22.89 -34.91 -19.53
N THR A 96 21.67 -35.40 -19.41
CA THR A 96 20.51 -34.56 -19.10
C THR A 96 20.63 -33.94 -17.71
N ALA A 97 21.02 -34.73 -16.70
CA ALA A 97 21.13 -34.26 -15.31
C ALA A 97 22.03 -33.02 -15.12
N PRO A 98 23.29 -32.97 -15.61
CA PRO A 98 24.15 -31.79 -15.46
C PRO A 98 23.66 -30.59 -16.28
N ILE A 99 23.08 -30.79 -17.47
CA ILE A 99 22.52 -29.70 -18.28
C ILE A 99 21.35 -29.04 -17.56
N VAL A 100 20.44 -29.87 -17.03
CA VAL A 100 19.30 -29.40 -16.24
C VAL A 100 19.79 -28.68 -14.98
N LEU A 101 20.78 -29.23 -14.26
CA LEU A 101 21.35 -28.61 -13.06
C LEU A 101 22.01 -27.25 -13.36
N MET A 102 22.74 -27.14 -14.46
CA MET A 102 23.35 -25.87 -14.89
C MET A 102 22.30 -24.81 -15.22
N SER A 103 21.22 -25.19 -15.92
CA SER A 103 20.10 -24.29 -16.21
C SER A 103 19.37 -23.87 -14.94
N GLN A 104 19.14 -24.82 -14.02
CA GLN A 104 18.50 -24.56 -12.72
C GLN A 104 19.33 -23.60 -11.86
N ASN A 105 20.63 -23.85 -11.70
CA ASN A 105 21.51 -23.00 -10.89
C ASN A 105 21.51 -21.55 -11.39
N ARG A 106 21.49 -21.35 -12.71
CA ARG A 106 21.44 -20.01 -13.30
C ARG A 106 20.07 -19.33 -13.11
N GLN A 107 18.97 -20.07 -13.24
CA GLN A 107 17.63 -19.55 -12.95
C GLN A 107 17.52 -19.15 -11.47
N SER A 108 17.98 -20.00 -10.54
CA SER A 108 17.96 -19.69 -9.11
C SER A 108 18.81 -18.47 -8.73
N ASP A 109 19.96 -18.27 -9.39
CA ASP A 109 20.77 -17.08 -9.18
C ASP A 109 20.07 -15.80 -9.65
N THR A 110 19.33 -15.88 -10.75
CA THR A 110 18.52 -14.77 -11.28
C THR A 110 17.35 -14.48 -10.34
N ASP A 111 16.64 -15.52 -9.91
CA ASP A 111 15.50 -15.40 -8.98
C ASP A 111 15.93 -14.84 -7.63
N ARG A 112 17.10 -15.25 -7.12
CA ARG A 112 17.68 -14.70 -5.89
C ARG A 112 17.97 -13.20 -6.02
N LYS A 113 18.55 -12.77 -7.13
CA LYS A 113 18.81 -11.33 -7.38
C LYS A 113 17.50 -10.55 -7.48
N ASN A 114 16.51 -11.08 -8.18
CA ASN A 114 15.20 -10.45 -8.31
C ASN A 114 14.50 -10.33 -6.94
N SER A 115 14.58 -11.36 -6.12
CA SER A 115 14.02 -11.37 -4.76
C SER A 115 14.70 -10.33 -3.86
N GLU A 116 16.03 -10.19 -3.94
CA GLU A 116 16.77 -9.16 -3.20
C GLU A 116 16.37 -7.74 -3.64
N ILE A 117 16.20 -7.52 -4.94
CA ILE A 117 15.74 -6.23 -5.48
C ILE A 117 14.33 -5.92 -4.98
N ASP A 118 13.41 -6.88 -5.09
CA ASP A 118 12.03 -6.74 -4.62
C ASP A 118 11.98 -6.43 -3.12
N HIS A 119 12.81 -7.12 -2.33
CA HIS A 119 12.95 -6.85 -0.90
C HIS A 119 13.41 -5.41 -0.62
N GLN A 120 14.43 -4.92 -1.32
CA GLN A 120 14.91 -3.54 -1.16
C GLN A 120 13.86 -2.50 -1.59
N VAL A 121 13.12 -2.77 -2.67
CA VAL A 121 12.01 -1.91 -3.11
C VAL A 121 10.93 -1.84 -2.03
N ASN A 122 10.56 -2.98 -1.45
CA ASN A 122 9.56 -3.04 -0.39
C ASN A 122 10.00 -2.29 0.88
N LEU A 123 11.27 -2.42 1.29
CA LEU A 123 11.82 -1.65 2.41
C LEU A 123 11.78 -0.14 2.16
N ARG A 124 12.18 0.30 0.97
CA ARG A 124 12.12 1.72 0.58
C ARG A 124 10.68 2.23 0.52
N ALA A 125 9.75 1.42 0.04
CA ALA A 125 8.33 1.75 0.06
C ALA A 125 7.83 1.93 1.51
N GLY A 126 8.21 1.04 2.43
CA GLY A 126 7.90 1.17 3.86
C GLY A 126 8.42 2.47 4.47
N GLN A 127 9.69 2.80 4.23
CA GLN A 127 10.29 4.06 4.68
C GLN A 127 9.59 5.30 4.10
N ASN A 128 9.23 5.26 2.82
CA ASN A 128 8.51 6.36 2.17
C ASN A 128 7.12 6.56 2.80
N ILE A 129 6.42 5.48 3.14
CA ILE A 129 5.12 5.54 3.83
C ILE A 129 5.28 6.16 5.23
N GLU A 130 6.31 5.75 5.98
CA GLU A 130 6.62 6.31 7.29
C GLU A 130 6.90 7.82 7.21
N LEU A 131 7.72 8.25 6.25
CA LEU A 131 7.99 9.67 5.99
C LEU A 131 6.74 10.45 5.56
N LEU A 132 5.84 9.82 4.80
CA LEU A 132 4.55 10.43 4.44
C LEU A 132 3.65 10.61 5.66
N HIS A 133 3.64 9.64 6.57
CA HIS A 133 2.91 9.74 7.84
C HIS A 133 3.46 10.86 8.72
N GLU A 134 4.78 10.95 8.88
CA GLU A 134 5.41 12.03 9.66
C GLU A 134 5.02 13.41 9.11
N LYS A 135 5.11 13.60 7.78
CA LYS A 135 4.72 14.87 7.14
C LYS A 135 3.22 15.16 7.29
N LEU A 136 2.38 14.13 7.24
CA LEU A 136 0.94 14.27 7.42
C LEU A 136 0.61 14.70 8.86
N ASP A 137 1.27 14.10 9.84
CA ASP A 137 1.11 14.43 11.26
C ASP A 137 1.59 15.84 11.59
N ASP A 138 2.71 16.28 10.97
CA ASP A 138 3.20 17.66 11.08
C ASP A 138 2.16 18.66 10.57
N ILE A 139 1.57 18.42 9.39
CA ILE A 139 0.54 19.28 8.81
C ILE A 139 -0.71 19.29 9.71
N HIS A 140 -1.15 18.13 10.19
CA HIS A 140 -2.29 18.05 11.12
C HIS A 140 -2.03 18.83 12.40
N THR A 141 -0.83 18.72 12.98
CA THR A 141 -0.46 19.44 14.19
C THR A 141 -0.45 20.96 13.97
N GLN A 142 0.06 21.42 12.82
CA GLN A 142 0.01 22.83 12.44
C GLN A 142 -1.44 23.34 12.34
N GLN A 143 -2.33 22.60 11.64
CA GLN A 143 -3.74 22.95 11.53
C GLN A 143 -4.45 23.00 12.89
N LEU A 144 -4.20 22.04 13.78
CA LEU A 144 -4.76 22.02 15.13
C LEU A 144 -4.30 23.21 15.98
N ASN A 145 -3.03 23.61 15.84
CA ASN A 145 -2.49 24.78 16.51
C ASN A 145 -3.14 26.07 16.00
N GLU A 146 -3.31 26.22 14.68
CA GLU A 146 -4.00 27.37 14.09
C GLU A 146 -5.45 27.47 14.56
N LEU A 147 -6.20 26.36 14.53
CA LEU A 147 -7.57 26.32 15.04
C LEU A 147 -7.64 26.68 16.52
N THR A 148 -6.69 26.21 17.33
CA THR A 148 -6.61 26.54 18.76
C THR A 148 -6.33 28.04 18.98
N GLN A 149 -5.46 28.65 18.18
CA GLN A 149 -5.21 30.09 18.24
C GLN A 149 -6.46 30.91 17.90
N ILE A 150 -7.16 30.54 16.81
CA ILE A 150 -8.41 31.20 16.40
C ILE A 150 -9.47 31.12 17.51
N ILE A 151 -9.66 29.94 18.13
CA ILE A 151 -10.61 29.79 19.24
C ILE A 151 -10.23 30.67 20.43
N LYS A 152 -8.94 30.75 20.77
CA LYS A 152 -8.44 31.58 21.88
C LYS A 152 -8.65 33.07 21.61
N GLU A 153 -8.47 33.51 20.37
CA GLU A 153 -8.75 34.89 19.94
C GLU A 153 -10.25 35.20 20.01
N GLN A 154 -11.11 34.31 19.50
CA GLN A 154 -12.56 34.45 19.63
C GLN A 154 -12.98 34.60 21.10
N GLN A 155 -12.40 33.79 21.99
CA GLN A 155 -12.72 33.85 23.41
C GLN A 155 -12.24 35.13 24.08
N ARG A 156 -11.09 35.69 23.67
CA ARG A 156 -10.63 37.02 24.10
C ARG A 156 -11.58 38.12 23.62
N MET A 157 -11.94 38.14 22.35
CA MET A 157 -12.89 39.13 21.81
C MET A 157 -14.24 39.07 22.53
N LEU A 158 -14.77 37.86 22.78
CA LEU A 158 -15.99 37.68 23.56
C LEU A 158 -15.85 38.19 25.00
N SER A 159 -14.69 37.97 25.63
CA SER A 159 -14.43 38.47 26.98
C SER A 159 -14.35 40.00 27.04
N GLU A 160 -13.70 40.63 26.06
CA GLU A 160 -13.61 42.10 25.96
C GLU A 160 -14.98 42.72 25.67
N LEU A 161 -15.76 42.11 24.77
CA LEU A 161 -17.14 42.52 24.51
C LEU A 161 -18.00 42.41 25.77
N LYS A 162 -17.89 41.31 26.52
CA LYS A 162 -18.58 41.15 27.81
C LYS A 162 -18.18 42.25 28.80
N VAL A 163 -16.88 42.52 28.96
CA VAL A 163 -16.39 43.57 29.86
C VAL A 163 -16.90 44.95 29.44
N THR A 164 -16.84 45.26 28.15
CA THR A 164 -17.30 46.54 27.59
C THR A 164 -18.81 46.70 27.77
N LEU A 165 -19.60 45.65 27.51
CA LEU A 165 -21.05 45.68 27.74
C LEU A 165 -21.39 45.85 29.23
N VAL A 166 -20.69 45.16 30.13
CA VAL A 166 -20.88 45.31 31.58
C VAL A 166 -20.49 46.71 32.07
N ALA A 167 -19.39 47.27 31.56
CA ALA A 167 -18.96 48.64 31.88
C ALA A 167 -19.96 49.68 31.35
N ASN A 168 -20.41 49.54 30.11
CA ASN A 168 -21.37 50.45 29.48
C ASN A 168 -22.77 50.36 30.13
N TYR A 169 -23.17 49.19 30.65
CA TYR A 169 -24.35 49.03 31.49
C TYR A 169 -24.23 49.76 32.83
N LYS A 170 -23.03 49.77 33.44
CA LYS A 170 -22.76 50.48 34.70
C LYS A 170 -22.79 52.00 34.52
N ASP A 171 -22.18 52.51 33.46
CA ASP A 171 -22.23 53.94 33.08
C ASP A 171 -23.66 54.41 32.80
N ASN A 172 -24.44 53.63 32.04
CA ASN A 172 -25.85 53.96 31.78
C ASN A 172 -26.74 53.91 33.03
N LYS A 173 -26.33 53.20 34.09
CA LYS A 173 -27.02 53.20 35.38
C LYS A 173 -26.64 54.43 36.20
N GLU A 174 -25.39 54.87 36.16
CA GLU A 174 -24.93 56.09 36.86
C GLU A 174 -25.48 57.37 36.22
N VAL A 175 -25.60 57.43 34.88
CA VAL A 175 -26.27 58.53 34.16
C VAL A 175 -27.76 58.63 34.51
N LYS A 176 -28.41 57.51 34.86
CA LYS A 176 -29.82 57.49 35.30
C LYS A 176 -30.01 57.69 36.82
N MET A 177 -28.94 57.75 37.62
CA MET A 177 -29.03 57.84 39.09
C MET A 177 -28.84 59.27 39.64
N ASN A 178 -28.75 60.30 38.77
CA ASN A 178 -28.67 61.72 39.17
C ASN A 178 -29.92 62.56 38.85
N ILE A 179 -31.08 61.93 38.61
CA ILE A 179 -32.38 62.62 38.55
C ILE A 179 -33.35 61.90 39.51
N LEU A 180 -33.63 62.58 40.62
CA LEU A 180 -34.50 62.18 41.75
C LEU A 180 -36.00 62.25 41.38
N PRO A 181 -36.96 61.89 42.28
CA PRO A 181 -37.38 60.59 42.81
C PRO A 181 -38.76 60.14 42.26
N GLY A 182 -39.14 58.87 42.46
CA GLY A 182 -40.57 58.49 42.58
C GLY A 182 -41.05 57.27 41.79
N LEU A 183 -41.62 56.33 42.56
CA LEU A 183 -42.71 55.40 42.24
C LEU A 183 -42.40 53.97 41.70
N HIS A 184 -42.53 53.05 42.67
CA HIS A 184 -43.11 51.69 42.65
C HIS A 184 -42.75 50.64 41.57
N THR A 185 -42.00 49.64 42.04
CA THR A 185 -42.32 48.20 42.07
C THR A 185 -43.16 47.58 40.92
N GLN A 186 -42.57 46.58 40.24
CA GLN A 186 -43.20 45.25 40.20
C GLN A 186 -42.15 44.16 39.95
N SER A 187 -41.83 43.44 41.03
CA SER A 187 -41.23 42.10 40.97
C SER A 187 -42.35 41.13 40.61
N ASN A 188 -42.17 40.33 39.55
CA ASN A 188 -42.96 39.13 39.32
C ASN A 188 -42.03 37.99 38.90
N ALA A 189 -41.56 37.25 39.91
CA ALA A 189 -41.02 35.92 39.72
C ALA A 189 -42.19 34.94 39.66
N LYS A 190 -42.55 34.43 38.46
CA LYS A 190 -43.43 33.26 38.38
C LYS A 190 -43.37 32.51 37.03
N PHE A 191 -42.86 31.27 37.13
CA PHE A 191 -43.16 30.07 36.31
C PHE A 191 -42.60 30.05 34.87
N THR A 192 -42.12 28.95 34.27
CA THR A 192 -42.16 27.50 34.55
C THR A 192 -40.95 26.84 33.89
N LYS A 193 -40.36 25.82 34.54
CA LYS A 193 -39.51 24.82 33.87
C LYS A 193 -40.37 24.07 32.85
N GLU A 194 -40.09 24.23 31.57
CA GLU A 194 -40.60 23.33 30.54
C GLU A 194 -39.49 22.35 30.16
N SER A 195 -39.66 21.13 30.65
CA SER A 195 -38.85 19.98 30.29
C SER A 195 -39.27 19.51 28.90
N SER A 196 -38.62 20.00 27.85
CA SER A 196 -38.76 19.43 26.51
C SER A 196 -38.08 18.06 26.47
N SER A 197 -38.89 17.04 26.76
CA SER A 197 -38.63 15.66 26.40
C SER A 197 -38.74 15.56 24.88
N ASN A 198 -37.62 15.56 24.16
CA ASN A 198 -37.58 15.04 22.80
C ASN A 198 -36.80 13.73 22.80
N LYS A 199 -37.55 12.70 22.42
CA LYS A 199 -37.17 11.30 22.36
C LYS A 199 -35.86 11.13 21.61
N PHE A 200 -34.92 10.49 22.30
CA PHE A 200 -33.80 9.78 21.71
C PHE A 200 -34.37 8.72 20.75
N PHE A 201 -34.30 8.97 19.45
CA PHE A 201 -34.42 7.93 18.43
C PHE A 201 -33.07 7.20 18.40
N VAL A 202 -33.04 6.01 18.99
CA VAL A 202 -32.04 4.99 18.65
C VAL A 202 -32.54 4.33 17.37
N ASP A 203 -31.85 4.60 16.27
CA ASP A 203 -31.91 3.74 15.10
C ASP A 203 -31.05 2.52 15.42
N ASP A 204 -31.68 1.39 15.80
CA ASP A 204 -31.02 0.09 15.83
C ASP A 204 -30.81 -0.34 14.37
N GLN A 205 -29.73 0.16 13.79
CA GLN A 205 -29.28 -0.25 12.47
C GLN A 205 -28.79 -1.70 12.58
N GLN A 206 -29.57 -2.60 11.99
CA GLN A 206 -29.33 -4.03 11.91
C GLN A 206 -27.90 -4.36 11.47
N ILE A 207 -27.06 -4.81 12.42
CA ILE A 207 -25.83 -5.56 12.14
C ILE A 207 -26.17 -7.04 12.39
N GLY A 208 -26.75 -7.69 11.38
CA GLY A 208 -27.27 -9.06 11.55
C GLY A 208 -27.27 -9.96 10.31
N GLU A 209 -26.79 -9.54 9.14
CA GLU A 209 -26.92 -10.34 7.91
C GLU A 209 -25.64 -10.54 7.07
N ASN A 210 -24.46 -10.11 7.51
CA ASN A 210 -23.24 -10.27 6.68
C ASN A 210 -22.35 -11.49 6.97
N ASN A 211 -22.69 -12.34 7.96
CA ASN A 211 -21.84 -13.52 8.25
C ASN A 211 -22.30 -14.83 7.56
N LYS A 212 -23.41 -14.83 6.81
CA LYS A 212 -23.87 -16.04 6.08
C LYS A 212 -23.29 -16.18 4.67
N VAL A 213 -22.66 -15.14 4.13
CA VAL A 213 -22.02 -15.19 2.80
C VAL A 213 -20.59 -15.73 2.88
N VAL A 214 -19.92 -15.57 4.02
CA VAL A 214 -18.51 -16.01 4.19
C VAL A 214 -18.39 -17.52 4.39
N GLU A 215 -19.34 -18.18 5.06
CA GLU A 215 -19.30 -19.65 5.22
C GLU A 215 -19.60 -20.43 3.93
N LYS A 216 -20.29 -19.82 2.95
CA LYS A 216 -20.64 -20.50 1.69
C LYS A 216 -19.52 -20.50 0.65
N LEU A 217 -18.43 -19.76 0.88
CA LEU A 217 -17.27 -19.66 -0.02
C LEU A 217 -16.06 -20.49 0.42
N ILE A 218 -16.09 -21.09 1.62
CA ILE A 218 -14.97 -21.91 2.16
C ILE A 218 -15.23 -23.42 1.98
N ARG A 219 -16.37 -23.82 1.40
CA ARG A 219 -16.72 -25.24 1.13
C ARG A 219 -17.13 -25.49 -0.32
N GLN A 220 -16.30 -25.07 -1.28
CA GLN A 220 -16.28 -25.65 -2.63
C GLN A 220 -14.84 -25.95 -3.04
#